data_AF-A0A453P6P6-F1
#
_entry.id   AF-A0A453P6P6-F1
#
_cell.length_a   1.000
_cell.length_b   1.000
_cell.length_c   1.000
_cell.angle_alpha   90.00
_cell.angle_beta   90.00
_cell.angle_gamma   90.00
#
_symmetry.space_group_name_H-M   'P 1'
#
loop_
_entity.id
_entity.type
_entity.pdbx_description
1 polymer ?
#
loop_
_entity_poly.entity_id
_entity_poly.type
_entity_poly.pdbx_seq_one_letter_code
_entity_poly.pdbx_strand_id
1 'polypeptide(L)'
;MASITSSNSQASLLRVCMHNPTVNMLRERNEVFTREYIPNWLAYAGYASLSIIAIIVIPIMFRQAKWYYVVVAYVLAPVLGFSNAYGTGLTDMSMSYNYGKIALFIFAAWGGKDDGVIAGLVGCAIVKQLVQVSADLMHDYKTGHLTLTSPRSLLVGQAIGTVMGCIVAPSTFLLFYKAFDIGNPDGYWKAPYALIYRNMAILGVEGFSALPKRCLELSVACFAFSVLVNLVRDFSPQKYRNYVPLPMAMAVPFLVGANFAIDMCVGSLVVLAWHKMSRKEATLLMPAVASGFICGDGIWMFPSSLLSLAKVNPPICMKFTPGS
;
A
#
# COMPACT_ATOMS: atom_id res chain seq x y z
N MET A 1 -46.60 19.27 25.88
CA MET A 1 -47.65 18.92 24.89
C MET A 1 -47.07 19.09 23.50
N ALA A 2 -46.38 18.05 23.00
CA ALA A 2 -46.03 17.80 21.60
C ALA A 2 -45.20 16.50 21.53
N SER A 3 -45.77 15.42 22.07
CA SER A 3 -45.42 14.07 21.62
C SER A 3 -46.16 13.82 20.30
N ILE A 4 -45.66 12.86 19.52
CA ILE A 4 -46.36 12.20 18.39
C ILE A 4 -46.21 12.91 17.02
N THR A 5 -44.99 13.00 16.49
CA THR A 5 -44.75 13.06 15.02
C THR A 5 -43.44 12.41 14.56
N SER A 6 -42.52 12.08 15.47
CA SER A 6 -41.19 11.51 15.14
C SER A 6 -41.18 10.01 14.79
N SER A 7 -42.14 9.22 15.31
CA SER A 7 -42.15 7.76 15.09
C SER A 7 -42.45 7.36 13.65
N ASN A 8 -43.30 8.12 12.93
CA ASN A 8 -43.70 7.75 11.56
C ASN A 8 -42.63 8.12 10.52
N SER A 9 -41.81 9.15 10.77
CA SER A 9 -40.70 9.54 9.88
C SER A 9 -39.48 8.63 10.04
N GLN A 10 -39.14 8.21 11.28
CA GLN A 10 -38.11 7.18 11.48
C GLN A 10 -38.58 5.80 10.99
N ALA A 11 -39.84 5.42 11.21
CA ALA A 11 -40.38 4.16 10.71
C ALA A 11 -40.58 4.15 9.18
N SER A 12 -40.79 5.30 8.54
CA SER A 12 -40.81 5.41 7.07
C SER A 12 -39.40 5.41 6.48
N LEU A 13 -38.42 6.07 7.10
CA LEU A 13 -37.00 5.96 6.74
C LEU A 13 -36.47 4.52 6.90
N LEU A 14 -36.82 3.85 8.00
CA LEU A 14 -36.51 2.43 8.21
C LEU A 14 -37.21 1.54 7.19
N ARG A 15 -38.47 1.80 6.82
CA ARG A 15 -39.18 1.05 5.76
C ARG A 15 -38.60 1.30 4.37
N VAL A 16 -38.20 2.53 4.05
CA VAL A 16 -37.53 2.89 2.79
C VAL A 16 -36.14 2.27 2.71
N CYS A 17 -35.40 2.20 3.84
CA CYS A 17 -34.16 1.42 3.92
C CYS A 17 -34.42 -0.08 3.75
N MET A 18 -35.43 -0.65 4.39
CA MET A 18 -35.74 -2.10 4.31
C MET A 18 -36.28 -2.54 2.94
N HIS A 19 -36.75 -1.61 2.10
CA HIS A 19 -37.24 -1.92 0.76
C HIS A 19 -36.27 -1.53 -0.36
N ASN A 20 -35.10 -0.98 -0.02
CA ASN A 20 -34.07 -0.69 -0.99
C ASN A 20 -33.17 -1.93 -1.19
N PRO A 21 -33.14 -2.56 -2.38
CA PRO A 21 -32.39 -3.79 -2.61
C PRO A 21 -30.90 -3.63 -2.30
N THR A 22 -30.35 -2.42 -2.44
CA THR A 22 -28.95 -2.12 -2.06
C THR A 22 -28.70 -2.18 -0.55
N VAL A 23 -29.66 -1.73 0.26
CA VAL A 23 -29.53 -1.71 1.73
C VAL A 23 -29.68 -3.12 2.30
N ASN A 24 -30.58 -3.94 1.73
CA ASN A 24 -30.73 -5.34 2.13
C ASN A 24 -29.48 -6.16 1.78
N MET A 25 -28.90 -5.97 0.59
CA MET A 25 -27.62 -6.61 0.24
C MET A 25 -26.48 -6.21 1.18
N LEU A 26 -26.38 -4.92 1.56
CA LEU A 26 -25.37 -4.46 2.51
C LEU A 26 -25.58 -5.06 3.91
N ARG A 27 -26.83 -5.21 4.32
CA ARG A 27 -27.18 -5.83 5.61
C ARG A 27 -26.81 -7.31 5.65
N GLU A 28 -27.17 -8.08 4.62
CA GLU A 28 -26.78 -9.49 4.51
C GLU A 28 -25.25 -9.66 4.53
N ARG A 29 -24.52 -8.83 3.78
CA ARG A 29 -23.05 -8.82 3.79
C ARG A 29 -22.46 -8.51 5.16
N ASN A 30 -23.03 -7.54 5.86
CA ASN A 30 -22.61 -7.19 7.23
C ASN A 30 -22.91 -8.30 8.22
N GLU A 31 -24.07 -8.96 8.12
CA GLU A 31 -24.48 -10.06 8.98
C GLU A 31 -23.56 -11.27 8.82
N VAL A 32 -23.19 -11.64 7.58
CA VAL A 32 -22.23 -12.73 7.33
C VAL A 32 -20.84 -12.39 7.90
N PHE A 33 -20.37 -11.17 7.67
CA PHE A 33 -19.05 -10.72 8.14
C PHE A 33 -18.97 -10.65 9.69
N THR A 34 -20.03 -10.19 10.34
CA THR A 34 -20.08 -10.07 11.81
C THR A 34 -20.31 -11.40 12.52
N ARG A 35 -21.06 -12.34 11.91
CA ARG A 35 -21.30 -13.67 12.49
C ARG A 35 -20.03 -14.50 12.64
N GLU A 36 -19.06 -14.31 11.75
CA GLU A 36 -17.76 -15.00 11.77
C GLU A 36 -16.60 -14.12 12.25
N TYR A 37 -16.90 -13.16 13.13
CA TYR A 37 -15.90 -12.26 13.69
C TYR A 37 -14.69 -13.00 14.28
N ILE A 38 -13.52 -12.43 14.04
CA ILE A 38 -12.23 -12.92 14.56
C ILE A 38 -12.05 -12.31 15.95
N PRO A 39 -11.92 -13.13 17.01
CA PRO A 39 -11.81 -12.61 18.36
C PRO A 39 -10.54 -11.76 18.51
N ASN A 40 -10.69 -10.52 18.99
CA ASN A 40 -9.59 -9.58 19.16
C ASN A 40 -8.43 -10.15 19.98
N TRP A 41 -8.72 -10.93 21.02
CA TRP A 41 -7.70 -11.60 21.82
C TRP A 41 -6.79 -12.50 20.98
N LEU A 42 -7.33 -13.23 20.00
CA LEU A 42 -6.53 -14.09 19.12
C LEU A 42 -5.62 -13.25 18.22
N ALA A 43 -6.09 -12.11 17.73
CA ALA A 43 -5.27 -11.19 16.94
C ALA A 43 -4.13 -10.58 17.77
N TYR A 44 -4.43 -10.10 18.99
CA TYR A 44 -3.41 -9.54 19.88
C TYR A 44 -2.40 -10.60 20.35
N ALA A 45 -2.86 -11.80 20.71
CA ALA A 45 -2.00 -12.89 21.14
C ALA A 45 -1.12 -13.42 19.98
N GLY A 46 -1.70 -13.55 18.78
CA GLY A 46 -0.98 -13.94 17.58
C GLY A 46 0.08 -12.89 17.21
N TYR A 47 -0.28 -11.61 17.24
CA TYR A 47 0.67 -10.53 16.99
C TYR A 47 1.80 -10.49 18.01
N ALA A 48 1.48 -10.59 19.31
CA ALA A 48 2.48 -10.57 20.37
C ALA A 48 3.44 -11.76 20.27
N SER A 49 2.92 -12.98 20.07
CA SER A 49 3.75 -14.18 19.95
C SER A 49 4.67 -14.15 18.73
N LEU A 50 4.17 -13.77 17.55
CA LEU A 50 4.98 -13.64 16.34
C LEU A 50 6.01 -12.51 16.44
N SER A 51 5.66 -11.40 17.10
CA SER A 51 6.59 -10.29 17.33
C SER A 51 7.74 -10.71 18.25
N ILE A 52 7.46 -11.49 19.31
CA ILE A 52 8.50 -12.03 20.21
C ILE A 52 9.47 -12.92 19.42
N ILE A 53 8.94 -13.81 18.58
CA ILE A 53 9.77 -14.67 17.71
C ILE A 53 10.64 -13.81 16.80
N ALA A 54 10.09 -12.79 16.16
CA ALA A 54 10.84 -11.88 15.29
C ALA A 54 11.94 -11.10 16.03
N ILE A 55 11.66 -10.63 17.26
CA ILE A 55 12.62 -9.92 18.12
C ILE A 55 13.82 -10.81 18.46
N ILE A 56 13.64 -12.13 18.56
CA ILE A 56 14.71 -13.08 18.84
C ILE A 56 15.47 -13.47 17.56
N VAL A 57 14.74 -13.78 16.49
CA VAL A 57 15.34 -14.34 15.25
C VAL A 57 16.08 -13.27 14.44
N ILE A 58 15.55 -12.05 14.34
CA ILE A 58 16.14 -11.01 13.49
C ILE A 58 17.57 -10.62 13.94
N PRO A 59 17.86 -10.40 15.24
CA PRO A 59 19.22 -10.12 15.71
C PRO A 59 20.20 -11.28 15.53
N ILE A 60 19.70 -12.53 15.47
CA ILE A 60 20.53 -13.71 15.18
C ILE A 60 20.96 -13.70 13.71
N MET A 61 20.05 -13.34 12.81
CA MET A 61 20.35 -13.22 11.38
C MET A 61 21.21 -11.99 11.05
N PHE A 62 20.92 -10.87 11.70
CA PHE A 62 21.59 -9.58 11.48
C PHE A 62 22.06 -9.01 12.81
N ARG A 63 23.31 -9.31 13.21
CA ARG A 63 23.88 -8.85 14.48
C ARG A 63 23.84 -7.33 14.67
N GLN A 64 23.86 -6.58 13.57
CA GLN A 64 23.80 -5.12 13.54
C GLN A 64 22.39 -4.58 13.86
N ALA A 65 21.34 -5.36 13.61
CA ALA A 65 19.96 -5.04 13.96
C ALA A 65 19.66 -5.53 15.39
N LYS A 66 20.11 -4.76 16.38
CA LYS A 66 19.87 -5.05 17.80
C LYS A 66 18.37 -5.17 18.12
N TRP A 67 18.04 -5.98 19.12
CA TRP A 67 16.66 -6.33 19.51
C TRP A 67 15.76 -5.11 19.75
N TYR A 68 16.29 -4.02 20.31
CA TYR A 68 15.51 -2.82 20.61
C TYR A 68 15.04 -2.08 19.35
N TYR A 69 15.78 -2.13 18.24
CA TYR A 69 15.30 -1.57 16.96
C TYR A 69 14.09 -2.33 16.45
N VAL A 70 14.11 -3.66 16.58
CA VAL A 70 13.01 -4.53 16.17
C VAL A 70 11.78 -4.24 17.02
N VAL A 71 11.92 -4.13 18.35
CA VAL A 71 10.81 -3.77 19.25
C VAL A 71 10.17 -2.45 18.83
N VAL A 72 10.96 -1.40 18.62
CA VAL A 72 10.43 -0.09 18.21
C VAL A 72 9.74 -0.17 16.85
N ALA A 73 10.30 -0.92 15.88
CA ALA A 73 9.68 -1.11 14.57
C ALA A 73 8.30 -1.79 14.69
N TYR A 74 8.17 -2.84 15.52
CA TYR A 74 6.89 -3.51 15.74
C TYR A 74 5.89 -2.63 16.51
N VAL A 75 6.33 -1.75 17.41
CA VAL A 75 5.39 -0.80 18.07
C VAL A 75 4.88 0.26 17.10
N LEU A 76 5.74 0.77 16.20
CA LEU A 76 5.37 1.83 15.26
C LEU A 76 4.60 1.31 14.05
N ALA A 77 4.89 0.09 13.59
CA ALA A 77 4.34 -0.44 12.35
C ALA A 77 2.80 -0.56 12.31
N PRO A 78 2.07 -0.95 13.38
CA PRO A 78 0.61 -0.98 13.38
C PRO A 78 -0.03 0.39 13.18
N VAL A 79 0.56 1.45 13.75
CA VAL A 79 0.07 2.82 13.57
C VAL A 79 0.19 3.23 12.11
N LEU A 80 1.36 3.00 11.52
CA LEU A 80 1.61 3.27 10.10
C LEU A 80 0.76 2.37 9.19
N GLY A 81 0.54 1.12 9.59
CA GLY A 81 -0.28 0.14 8.88
C GLY A 81 -1.74 0.56 8.83
N PHE A 82 -2.28 1.08 9.94
CA PHE A 82 -3.63 1.64 9.97
C PHE A 82 -3.77 2.85 9.04
N SER A 83 -2.83 3.81 9.13
CA SER A 83 -2.84 4.99 8.25
C SER A 83 -2.71 4.61 6.77
N ASN A 84 -1.85 3.64 6.45
CA ASN A 84 -1.70 3.16 5.07
C ASN A 84 -2.96 2.42 4.60
N ALA A 85 -3.52 1.51 5.40
CA ALA A 85 -4.75 0.80 5.04
C ALA A 85 -5.89 1.78 4.79
N TYR A 86 -6.06 2.81 5.63
CA TYR A 86 -7.04 3.88 5.38
C TYR A 86 -6.78 4.60 4.05
N GLY A 87 -5.52 4.97 3.79
CA GLY A 87 -5.13 5.63 2.55
C GLY A 87 -5.39 4.78 1.32
N THR A 88 -4.97 3.52 1.36
CA THR A 88 -5.23 2.53 0.32
C THR A 88 -6.73 2.32 0.14
N GLY A 89 -7.53 2.32 1.21
CA GLY A 89 -9.00 2.25 1.11
C GLY A 89 -9.62 3.41 0.35
N LEU A 90 -9.00 4.59 0.37
CA LEU A 90 -9.44 5.78 -0.36
C LEU A 90 -8.88 5.89 -1.78
N THR A 91 -7.61 5.51 -1.99
CA THR A 91 -6.89 5.74 -3.26
C THR A 91 -6.63 4.47 -4.06
N ASP A 92 -6.98 3.30 -3.53
CA ASP A 92 -6.69 1.97 -4.07
C ASP A 92 -5.19 1.71 -4.30
N MET A 93 -4.34 2.43 -3.56
CA MET A 93 -2.88 2.39 -3.74
C MET A 93 -2.16 2.29 -2.40
N SER A 94 -1.21 1.35 -2.32
CA SER A 94 -0.41 1.11 -1.11
C SER A 94 0.89 1.92 -1.14
N MET A 95 1.17 2.64 -0.05
CA MET A 95 2.38 3.46 0.10
C MET A 95 3.44 2.85 1.01
N SER A 96 3.36 1.54 1.26
CA SER A 96 4.24 0.80 2.18
C SER A 96 5.73 1.01 1.90
N TYR A 97 6.13 1.13 0.64
CA TYR A 97 7.51 1.41 0.25
C TYR A 97 8.00 2.77 0.77
N ASN A 98 7.13 3.77 0.82
CA ASN A 98 7.47 5.12 1.29
C ASN A 98 7.55 5.16 2.82
N TYR A 99 6.61 4.52 3.51
CA TYR A 99 6.70 4.32 4.97
C TYR A 99 7.97 3.55 5.35
N GLY A 100 8.32 2.52 4.57
CA GLY A 100 9.58 1.78 4.72
C GLY A 100 10.80 2.68 4.60
N LYS A 101 10.85 3.55 3.58
CA LYS A 101 11.96 4.52 3.42
C LYS A 101 12.06 5.53 4.58
N ILE A 102 10.93 5.96 5.15
CA ILE A 102 10.96 6.83 6.34
C ILE A 102 11.56 6.06 7.52
N ALA A 103 11.11 4.83 7.75
CA ALA A 103 11.68 3.96 8.79
C ALA A 103 13.18 3.70 8.55
N LEU A 104 13.58 3.51 7.29
CA LEU A 104 14.97 3.37 6.88
C LEU A 104 15.81 4.54 7.36
N PHE A 105 15.40 5.79 7.10
CA PHE A 105 16.14 6.96 7.53
C PHE A 105 16.24 7.06 9.05
N ILE A 106 15.16 6.77 9.78
CA ILE A 106 15.13 6.82 11.26
C ILE A 106 16.09 5.78 11.86
N PHE A 107 15.97 4.51 11.44
CA PHE A 107 16.80 3.43 11.97
C PHE A 107 18.25 3.51 11.50
N ALA A 108 18.50 4.02 10.29
CA ALA A 108 19.85 4.26 9.79
C ALA A 108 20.57 5.36 10.56
N ALA A 109 19.90 6.50 10.79
CA ALA A 109 20.44 7.59 11.58
C ALA A 109 20.72 7.17 13.03
N TRP A 110 19.84 6.35 13.61
CA TRP A 110 20.01 5.86 14.98
C TRP A 110 21.13 4.82 15.11
N GLY A 111 21.30 3.93 14.12
CA GLY A 111 22.34 2.91 14.15
C GLY A 111 23.77 3.44 13.99
N GLY A 112 23.96 4.71 13.61
CA GLY A 112 25.28 5.34 13.49
C GLY A 112 26.10 4.83 12.31
N LYS A 113 27.37 5.24 12.24
CA LYS A 113 28.23 5.02 11.06
C LYS A 113 28.56 3.56 10.76
N ASP A 114 28.70 2.73 11.80
CA ASP A 114 29.20 1.37 11.65
C ASP A 114 28.07 0.36 11.40
N ASP A 115 26.94 0.49 12.10
CA ASP A 115 25.82 -0.48 12.04
C ASP A 115 24.56 0.09 11.36
N GLY A 116 24.49 1.41 11.14
CA GLY A 116 23.26 2.09 10.71
C GLY A 116 22.75 1.67 9.34
N VAL A 117 23.63 1.35 8.39
CA VAL A 117 23.19 0.91 7.06
C VAL A 117 22.36 -0.38 7.15
N ILE A 118 22.86 -1.37 7.89
CA ILE A 118 22.18 -2.67 8.02
C ILE A 118 20.95 -2.53 8.92
N ALA A 119 21.07 -1.84 10.06
CA ALA A 119 19.94 -1.59 10.97
C ALA A 119 18.79 -0.85 10.27
N GLY A 120 19.12 0.15 9.45
CA GLY A 120 18.18 0.90 8.62
C GLY A 120 17.46 0.02 7.59
N LEU A 121 18.20 -0.82 6.87
CA LEU A 121 17.61 -1.74 5.87
C LEU A 121 16.71 -2.79 6.51
N VAL A 122 17.10 -3.35 7.66
CA VAL A 122 16.28 -4.32 8.39
C VAL A 122 15.02 -3.65 8.95
N GLY A 123 15.15 -2.49 9.61
CA GLY A 123 14.02 -1.72 10.12
C GLY A 123 13.05 -1.30 9.01
N CYS A 124 13.58 -0.88 7.86
CA CYS A 124 12.82 -0.62 6.65
C CYS A 124 12.01 -1.83 6.21
N ALA A 125 12.64 -3.01 6.13
CA ALA A 125 11.98 -4.23 5.68
C ALA A 125 10.84 -4.64 6.61
N ILE A 126 11.05 -4.57 7.93
CA ILE A 126 10.03 -4.87 8.95
C ILE A 126 8.83 -3.92 8.76
N VAL A 127 9.06 -2.60 8.84
CA VAL A 127 7.96 -1.62 8.76
C VAL A 127 7.24 -1.72 7.42
N LYS A 128 7.98 -1.78 6.30
CA LYS A 128 7.38 -1.94 4.97
C LYS A 128 6.49 -3.17 4.91
N GLN A 129 6.95 -4.32 5.39
CA GLN A 129 6.21 -5.58 5.26
C GLN A 129 4.93 -5.57 6.10
N LEU A 130 4.98 -5.08 7.35
CA LEU A 130 3.79 -4.94 8.19
C LEU A 130 2.76 -3.97 7.60
N VAL A 131 3.23 -2.82 7.11
CA VAL A 131 2.37 -1.79 6.49
C VAL A 131 1.73 -2.31 5.20
N GLN A 132 2.45 -3.10 4.42
CA GLN A 132 1.97 -3.73 3.19
C GLN A 132 0.91 -4.79 3.48
N VAL A 133 1.20 -5.72 4.38
CA VAL A 133 0.26 -6.79 4.76
C VAL A 133 -1.03 -6.20 5.32
N SER A 134 -0.96 -5.08 6.05
CA SER A 134 -2.17 -4.40 6.56
C SER A 134 -3.08 -3.89 5.44
N ALA A 135 -2.50 -3.33 4.37
CA ALA A 135 -3.26 -2.84 3.21
C ALA A 135 -3.82 -4.00 2.36
N ASP A 136 -3.01 -5.02 2.11
CA ASP A 136 -3.43 -6.21 1.34
C ASP A 136 -4.55 -6.96 2.09
N LEU A 137 -4.43 -7.10 3.41
CA LEU A 137 -5.46 -7.70 4.26
C LEU A 137 -6.77 -6.91 4.22
N MET A 138 -6.72 -5.58 4.15
CA MET A 138 -7.90 -4.75 3.98
C MET A 138 -8.56 -4.99 2.61
N HIS A 139 -7.78 -5.14 1.53
CA HIS A 139 -8.33 -5.51 0.20
C HIS A 139 -8.99 -6.88 0.21
N ASP A 140 -8.36 -7.85 0.84
CA ASP A 140 -8.88 -9.21 0.93
C ASP A 140 -10.18 -9.24 1.74
N TYR A 141 -10.24 -8.55 2.89
CA TYR A 141 -11.49 -8.48 3.67
C TYR A 141 -12.61 -7.72 2.94
N LYS A 142 -12.28 -6.65 2.22
CA LYS A 142 -13.26 -5.92 1.40
C LYS A 142 -13.80 -6.82 0.30
N THR A 143 -12.94 -7.57 -0.38
CA THR A 143 -13.33 -8.54 -1.41
C THR A 143 -14.19 -9.64 -0.80
N GLY A 144 -13.76 -10.24 0.32
CA GLY A 144 -14.52 -11.25 1.05
C GLY A 144 -15.90 -10.76 1.49
N HIS A 145 -16.00 -9.51 1.92
CA HIS A 145 -17.28 -8.87 2.25
C HIS A 145 -18.19 -8.71 1.02
N LEU A 146 -17.62 -8.39 -0.16
CA LEU A 146 -18.38 -8.27 -1.40
C LEU A 146 -18.84 -9.64 -1.95
N THR A 147 -18.03 -10.69 -1.76
CA THR A 147 -18.28 -12.07 -2.22
C THR A 147 -19.01 -12.95 -1.21
N LEU A 148 -19.40 -12.39 -0.04
CA LEU A 148 -20.02 -13.14 1.06
C LEU A 148 -19.15 -14.31 1.58
N THR A 149 -17.82 -14.19 1.42
CA THR A 149 -16.88 -15.19 1.89
C THR A 149 -16.62 -15.01 3.39
N SER A 150 -16.52 -16.14 4.10
CA SER A 150 -16.20 -16.17 5.53
C SER A 150 -14.83 -15.54 5.83
N PRO A 151 -14.74 -14.54 6.73
CA PRO A 151 -13.48 -13.94 7.17
C PRO A 151 -12.48 -14.95 7.77
N ARG A 152 -12.98 -16.01 8.43
CA ARG A 152 -12.14 -17.06 9.01
C ARG A 152 -11.47 -17.91 7.95
N SER A 153 -12.20 -18.32 6.92
CA SER A 153 -11.63 -19.08 5.81
C SER A 153 -10.60 -18.24 5.05
N LEU A 154 -10.85 -16.93 4.90
CA LEU A 154 -9.89 -16.02 4.31
C LEU A 154 -8.58 -15.94 5.11
N LEU A 155 -8.67 -15.80 6.44
CA LEU A 155 -7.48 -15.84 7.31
C LEU A 155 -6.70 -17.15 7.19
N VAL A 156 -7.39 -18.29 7.19
CA VAL A 156 -6.74 -19.59 7.03
C VAL A 156 -6.06 -19.69 5.66
N GLY A 157 -6.72 -19.23 4.59
CA GLY A 157 -6.15 -19.17 3.25
C GLY A 157 -4.89 -18.31 3.19
N GLN A 158 -4.92 -17.13 3.80
CA GLN A 158 -3.73 -16.26 3.90
C GLN A 158 -2.61 -16.87 4.73
N ALA A 159 -2.93 -17.55 5.84
CA ALA A 159 -1.93 -18.23 6.65
C ALA A 159 -1.22 -19.33 5.84
N ILE A 160 -1.99 -20.15 5.11
CA ILE A 160 -1.44 -21.18 4.22
C ILE A 160 -0.58 -20.54 3.12
N GLY A 161 -1.09 -19.50 2.45
CA GLY A 161 -0.36 -18.78 1.41
C GLY A 161 0.92 -18.15 1.92
N THR A 162 0.92 -17.61 3.14
CA THR A 162 2.11 -17.05 3.79
C THR A 162 3.14 -18.14 4.08
N VAL A 163 2.72 -19.28 4.63
CA VAL A 163 3.61 -20.42 4.90
C VAL A 163 4.25 -20.95 3.60
N MET A 164 3.45 -21.09 2.54
CA MET A 164 3.96 -21.47 1.22
C MET A 164 4.95 -20.43 0.68
N GLY A 165 4.63 -19.14 0.82
CA GLY A 165 5.50 -18.02 0.42
C GLY A 165 6.83 -18.02 1.16
N CYS A 166 6.84 -18.32 2.46
CA CYS A 166 8.05 -18.45 3.27
C CYS A 166 8.99 -19.57 2.79
N ILE A 167 8.49 -20.56 2.06
CA ILE A 167 9.31 -21.65 1.49
C ILE A 167 9.69 -21.33 0.04
N VAL A 168 8.71 -20.99 -0.79
CA VAL A 168 8.91 -20.80 -2.23
C VAL A 168 9.77 -19.58 -2.51
N ALA A 169 9.49 -18.42 -1.89
CA ALA A 169 10.21 -17.18 -2.19
C ALA A 169 11.73 -17.25 -1.93
N PRO A 170 12.22 -17.68 -0.74
CA PRO A 170 13.66 -17.81 -0.53
C PRO A 170 14.27 -18.93 -1.36
N SER A 171 13.55 -20.03 -1.63
CA SER A 171 14.06 -21.11 -2.47
C SER A 171 14.30 -20.64 -3.91
N THR A 172 13.34 -19.93 -4.48
CA THR A 172 13.46 -19.31 -5.81
C THR A 172 14.56 -18.26 -5.81
N PHE A 173 14.63 -17.39 -4.80
CA PHE A 173 15.71 -16.42 -4.68
C PHE A 173 17.09 -17.08 -4.65
N LEU A 174 17.28 -18.13 -3.85
CA LEU A 174 18.55 -18.85 -3.75
C LEU A 174 18.93 -19.56 -5.06
N LEU A 175 17.95 -20.09 -5.79
CA LEU A 175 18.17 -20.67 -7.11
C LEU A 175 18.73 -19.62 -8.09
N PHE A 176 18.07 -18.47 -8.20
CA PHE A 176 18.51 -17.37 -9.07
C PHE A 176 19.85 -16.81 -8.62
N TYR A 177 20.06 -16.62 -7.33
CA TYR A 177 21.28 -16.07 -6.76
C TYR A 177 22.50 -16.99 -6.97
N LYS A 178 22.30 -18.31 -7.00
CA LYS A 178 23.38 -19.27 -7.32
C LYS A 178 23.60 -19.46 -8.82
N ALA A 179 22.55 -19.38 -9.62
CA ALA A 179 22.60 -19.63 -11.06
C ALA A 179 23.14 -18.43 -11.86
N PHE A 180 22.87 -17.21 -11.40
CA PHE A 180 23.25 -15.98 -12.07
C PHE A 180 24.09 -15.08 -11.16
N ASP A 181 25.00 -14.32 -11.75
CA ASP A 181 25.85 -13.36 -11.04
C ASP A 181 25.06 -12.07 -10.72
N ILE A 182 24.11 -12.20 -9.80
CA ILE A 182 23.18 -11.14 -9.41
C ILE A 182 23.92 -10.11 -8.54
N GLY A 183 23.94 -8.86 -8.99
CA GLY A 183 24.55 -7.75 -8.27
C GLY A 183 25.92 -7.32 -8.81
N ASN A 184 26.46 -8.00 -9.82
CA ASN A 184 27.65 -7.54 -10.53
C ASN A 184 27.35 -6.22 -11.28
N PRO A 185 28.07 -5.12 -11.01
CA PRO A 185 27.85 -3.82 -11.67
C PRO A 185 28.05 -3.86 -13.19
N ASP A 186 28.93 -4.75 -13.66
CA ASP A 186 29.29 -4.90 -15.07
C ASP A 186 28.57 -6.07 -15.75
N GLY A 187 27.86 -6.89 -14.97
CA GLY A 187 27.05 -8.00 -15.44
C GLY A 187 25.69 -7.57 -16.00
N TYR A 188 25.01 -8.52 -16.65
CA TYR A 188 23.65 -8.34 -17.16
C TYR A 188 22.62 -8.27 -16.03
N TRP A 189 22.81 -9.04 -14.96
CA TRP A 189 21.88 -9.16 -13.83
C TRP A 189 22.19 -8.19 -12.69
N LYS A 190 22.08 -6.89 -12.99
CA LYS A 190 22.31 -5.83 -11.98
C LYS A 190 21.21 -5.86 -10.93
N ALA A 191 21.54 -5.49 -9.69
CA ALA A 191 20.58 -5.33 -8.59
C ALA A 191 20.32 -3.84 -8.30
N PRO A 192 19.62 -3.11 -9.20
CA PRO A 192 19.50 -1.65 -9.12
C PRO A 192 18.81 -1.20 -7.83
N TYR A 193 17.77 -1.92 -7.40
CA TYR A 193 17.07 -1.60 -6.16
C TYR A 193 17.95 -1.80 -4.92
N ALA A 194 18.80 -2.82 -4.88
CA ALA A 194 19.70 -3.02 -3.74
C ALA A 194 20.67 -1.84 -3.59
N LEU A 195 21.22 -1.35 -4.71
CA LEU A 195 22.07 -0.16 -4.73
C LEU A 195 21.33 1.10 -4.27
N ILE A 196 20.10 1.31 -4.75
CA ILE A 196 19.27 2.45 -4.35
C ILE A 196 19.01 2.45 -2.84
N TYR A 197 18.56 1.33 -2.28
CA TYR A 197 18.26 1.23 -0.85
C TYR A 197 19.52 1.32 0.02
N ARG A 198 20.64 0.76 -0.43
CA ARG A 198 21.94 0.92 0.25
C ARG A 198 22.36 2.38 0.30
N ASN A 199 22.26 3.10 -0.82
CA ASN A 199 22.64 4.52 -0.86
C ASN A 199 21.69 5.38 -0.02
N MET A 200 20.38 5.07 0.00
CA MET A 200 19.44 5.71 0.91
C MET A 200 19.81 5.48 2.37
N ALA A 201 20.26 4.27 2.72
CA ALA A 201 20.65 3.95 4.09
C ALA A 201 21.94 4.68 4.49
N ILE A 202 22.90 4.82 3.58
CA ILE A 202 24.10 5.65 3.79
C ILE A 202 23.71 7.12 4.00
N LEU A 203 22.82 7.66 3.17
CA LEU A 203 22.29 9.03 3.37
C LEU A 203 21.60 9.18 4.73
N GLY A 204 20.89 8.15 5.20
CA GLY A 204 20.29 8.15 6.54
C GLY A 204 21.32 8.18 7.67
N VAL A 205 22.44 7.48 7.51
CA VAL A 205 23.57 7.49 8.45
C VAL A 205 24.29 8.84 8.48
N GLU A 206 24.53 9.45 7.31
CA GLU A 206 25.15 10.77 7.20
C GLU A 206 24.24 11.90 7.69
N GLY A 207 22.93 11.63 7.75
CA GLY A 207 21.92 12.51 8.33
C GLY A 207 21.56 13.69 7.42
N PHE A 208 20.91 14.70 8.01
CA PHE A 208 20.33 15.82 7.24
C PHE A 208 21.36 16.66 6.48
N SER A 209 22.64 16.59 6.85
CA SER A 209 23.73 17.30 6.18
C SER A 209 24.04 16.77 4.78
N ALA A 210 23.68 15.52 4.48
CA ALA A 210 23.86 14.91 3.17
C ALA A 210 22.69 15.16 2.20
N LEU A 211 21.58 15.72 2.69
CA LEU A 211 20.42 16.03 1.86
C LEU A 211 20.64 17.30 1.02
N PRO A 212 20.03 17.40 -0.17
CA PRO A 212 20.09 18.60 -0.99
C PRO A 212 19.64 19.86 -0.23
N LYS A 213 20.29 21.00 -0.52
CA LYS A 213 19.94 22.30 0.08
C LYS A 213 18.44 22.59 -0.09
N ARG A 214 17.78 23.02 1.00
CA ARG A 214 16.32 23.30 1.10
C ARG A 214 15.37 22.09 0.99
N CYS A 215 15.87 20.85 0.94
CA CYS A 215 15.00 19.66 0.91
C CYS A 215 14.10 19.57 2.15
N LEU A 216 14.65 19.87 3.32
CA LEU A 216 13.91 19.86 4.59
C LEU A 216 12.85 20.97 4.64
N GLU A 217 13.20 22.19 4.18
CA GLU A 217 12.25 23.31 4.08
C GLU A 217 11.06 22.95 3.19
N LEU A 218 11.31 22.34 2.02
CA LEU A 218 10.25 21.87 1.11
C LEU A 218 9.39 20.78 1.76
N SER A 219 10.00 19.83 2.46
CA SER A 219 9.28 18.75 3.14
C SER A 219 8.38 19.30 4.27
N VAL A 220 8.88 20.25 5.05
CA VAL A 220 8.10 20.94 6.09
C VAL A 220 6.98 21.78 5.46
N ALA A 221 7.24 22.49 4.36
CA ALA A 221 6.23 23.27 3.65
C ALA A 221 5.11 22.37 3.09
N CYS A 222 5.45 21.26 2.44
CA CYS A 222 4.49 20.28 1.94
C CYS A 222 3.71 19.60 3.07
N PHE A 223 4.36 19.30 4.19
CA PHE A 223 3.70 18.75 5.37
C PHE A 223 2.71 19.75 5.97
N ALA A 224 3.12 21.01 6.16
CA ALA A 224 2.24 22.07 6.64
C ALA A 224 1.06 22.29 5.69
N PHE A 225 1.29 22.31 4.37
CA PHE A 225 0.24 22.38 3.37
C PHE A 225 -0.76 21.21 3.49
N SER A 226 -0.27 19.98 3.62
CA SER A 226 -1.10 18.79 3.80
C SER A 226 -1.97 18.87 5.06
N VAL A 227 -1.40 19.29 6.18
CA VAL A 227 -2.12 19.48 7.45
C VAL A 227 -3.19 20.57 7.29
N LEU A 228 -2.84 21.71 6.71
CA LEU A 228 -3.78 22.82 6.48
C LEU A 228 -4.95 22.41 5.59
N VAL A 229 -4.69 21.71 4.48
CA VAL A 229 -5.76 21.26 3.57
C VAL A 229 -6.70 20.27 4.27
N ASN A 230 -6.16 19.34 5.06
CA ASN A 230 -6.98 18.40 5.83
C ASN A 230 -7.82 19.11 6.91
N LEU A 231 -7.23 20.06 7.65
CA LEU A 231 -7.97 20.86 8.63
C LEU A 231 -9.10 21.66 7.95
N VAL A 232 -8.81 22.32 6.82
CA VAL A 232 -9.82 23.03 6.04
C VAL A 232 -10.93 22.06 5.61
N ARG A 233 -10.60 20.86 5.15
CA ARG A 233 -11.59 19.85 4.75
C ARG A 233 -12.49 19.39 5.91
N ASP A 234 -11.91 19.23 7.10
CA ASP A 234 -12.62 18.77 8.29
C ASP A 234 -13.54 19.86 8.87
N PHE A 235 -13.08 21.10 8.92
CA PHE A 235 -13.86 22.25 9.41
C PHE A 235 -14.84 22.84 8.37
N SER A 236 -14.69 22.52 7.08
CA SER A 236 -15.54 23.08 6.04
C SER A 236 -16.94 22.43 5.99
N PRO A 237 -18.01 23.21 5.75
CA PRO A 237 -19.36 22.68 5.61
C PRO A 237 -19.47 21.63 4.51
N GLN A 238 -20.40 20.68 4.67
CA GLN A 238 -20.61 19.52 3.77
C GLN A 238 -20.68 19.90 2.27
N LYS A 239 -21.13 21.12 1.93
CA LYS A 239 -21.20 21.63 0.55
C LYS A 239 -19.84 21.85 -0.10
N TYR A 240 -18.83 22.25 0.65
CA TYR A 240 -17.49 22.58 0.13
C TYR A 240 -16.49 21.43 0.29
N ARG A 241 -16.77 20.47 1.18
CA ARG A 241 -15.92 19.29 1.43
C ARG A 241 -15.65 18.46 0.17
N ASN A 242 -16.55 18.47 -0.81
CA ASN A 242 -16.40 17.74 -2.08
C ASN A 242 -15.41 18.39 -3.06
N TYR A 243 -15.06 19.67 -2.87
CA TYR A 243 -14.13 20.40 -3.74
C TYR A 243 -12.71 20.47 -3.18
N VAL A 244 -12.52 20.13 -1.90
CA VAL A 244 -11.19 20.15 -1.29
C VAL A 244 -10.42 18.91 -1.73
N PRO A 245 -9.24 19.07 -2.37
CA PRO A 245 -8.46 17.94 -2.82
C PRO A 245 -7.93 17.15 -1.62
N LEU A 246 -7.80 15.83 -1.80
CA LEU A 246 -7.22 14.93 -0.83
C LEU A 246 -5.69 14.96 -0.96
N PRO A 247 -4.93 15.49 0.02
CA PRO A 247 -3.47 15.56 -0.08
C PRO A 247 -2.82 14.20 -0.30
N MET A 248 -3.41 13.15 0.27
CA MET A 248 -2.95 11.77 0.08
C MET A 248 -3.07 11.30 -1.37
N ALA A 249 -4.18 11.61 -2.04
CA ALA A 249 -4.37 11.29 -3.45
C ALA A 249 -3.45 12.12 -4.35
N MET A 250 -3.23 13.39 -3.99
CA MET A 250 -2.29 14.26 -4.71
C MET A 250 -0.85 13.77 -4.61
N ALA A 251 -0.46 13.13 -3.50
CA ALA A 251 0.91 12.64 -3.31
C ALA A 251 1.25 11.40 -4.15
N VAL A 252 0.25 10.58 -4.51
CA VAL A 252 0.45 9.30 -5.22
C VAL A 252 1.28 9.47 -6.51
N PRO A 253 0.97 10.40 -7.43
CA PRO A 253 1.71 10.53 -8.68
C PRO A 253 3.14 11.05 -8.50
N PHE A 254 3.41 11.83 -7.45
CA PHE A 254 4.77 12.26 -7.13
C PHE A 254 5.66 11.08 -6.70
N LEU A 255 5.06 9.99 -6.24
CA LEU A 255 5.77 8.81 -5.73
C LEU A 255 5.93 7.72 -6.79
N VAL A 256 4.92 7.53 -7.64
CA VAL A 256 4.90 6.48 -8.68
C VAL A 256 5.46 6.99 -10.01
N GLY A 257 5.24 8.28 -10.32
CA GLY A 257 5.67 8.93 -11.56
C GLY A 257 4.53 9.60 -12.31
N ALA A 258 4.88 10.54 -13.19
CA ALA A 258 3.92 11.36 -13.94
C ALA A 258 3.04 10.53 -14.90
N ASN A 259 3.55 9.42 -15.44
CA ASN A 259 2.79 8.54 -16.33
C ASN A 259 1.52 8.04 -15.66
N PHE A 260 1.62 7.63 -14.39
CA PHE A 260 0.47 7.17 -13.61
C PHE A 260 -0.59 8.26 -13.41
N ALA A 261 -0.17 9.52 -13.25
CA ALA A 261 -1.10 10.66 -13.17
C ALA A 261 -1.87 10.86 -14.48
N ILE A 262 -1.17 10.74 -15.61
CA ILE A 262 -1.77 10.87 -16.94
C ILE A 262 -2.79 9.75 -17.17
N ASP A 263 -2.41 8.51 -16.87
CA ASP A 263 -3.28 7.34 -17.05
C ASP A 263 -4.55 7.45 -16.18
N MET A 264 -4.41 7.85 -14.91
CA MET A 264 -5.56 8.11 -14.03
C MET A 264 -6.46 9.24 -14.53
N CYS A 265 -5.87 10.32 -15.07
CA CYS A 265 -6.62 11.44 -15.63
C CYS A 265 -7.43 11.01 -16.85
N VAL A 266 -6.80 10.31 -17.81
CA VAL A 266 -7.45 9.78 -19.00
C VAL A 266 -8.55 8.79 -18.62
N GLY A 267 -8.24 7.84 -17.72
CA GLY A 267 -9.22 6.88 -17.21
C GLY A 267 -10.42 7.58 -16.57
N SER A 268 -10.19 8.56 -15.71
CA SER A 268 -11.25 9.34 -15.06
C SER A 268 -12.11 10.11 -16.06
N LEU A 269 -11.52 10.70 -17.10
CA LEU A 269 -12.25 11.39 -18.17
C LEU A 269 -13.16 10.42 -18.95
N VAL A 270 -12.67 9.22 -19.26
CA VAL A 270 -13.47 8.16 -19.90
C VAL A 270 -14.65 7.77 -19.01
N VAL A 271 -14.41 7.55 -17.70
CA VAL A 271 -15.49 7.24 -16.75
C VAL A 271 -16.52 8.36 -16.70
N LEU A 272 -16.09 9.62 -16.62
CA LEU A 272 -16.97 10.78 -16.56
C LEU A 272 -17.82 10.93 -17.84
N ALA A 273 -17.23 10.71 -19.02
CA ALA A 273 -17.94 10.72 -20.29
C ALA A 273 -18.99 9.59 -20.34
N TRP A 274 -18.62 8.38 -19.92
CA TRP A 274 -19.53 7.25 -19.88
C TRP A 274 -20.69 7.47 -18.89
N HIS A 275 -20.40 8.06 -17.73
CA HIS A 275 -21.41 8.38 -16.72
C HIS A 275 -22.40 9.45 -17.18
N LYS A 276 -21.97 10.37 -18.05
CA LYS A 276 -22.85 11.36 -18.70
C LYS A 276 -23.76 10.73 -19.76
N MET A 277 -23.34 9.64 -20.39
CA MET A 277 -24.12 8.96 -21.44
C MET A 277 -25.09 7.93 -20.87
N SER A 278 -24.66 7.07 -19.93
CA SER A 278 -25.50 6.03 -19.34
C SER A 278 -25.10 5.71 -17.89
N ARG A 279 -25.81 6.25 -16.89
CA ARG A 279 -25.47 6.06 -15.45
C ARG A 279 -25.60 4.62 -14.97
N LYS A 280 -26.63 3.88 -15.43
CA LYS A 280 -26.93 2.53 -14.93
C LYS A 280 -25.94 1.49 -15.47
N GLU A 281 -25.61 1.57 -16.74
CA GLU A 281 -24.64 0.68 -17.38
C GLU A 281 -23.22 0.98 -16.91
N ALA A 282 -22.84 2.27 -16.78
CA ALA A 282 -21.53 2.67 -16.27
C ALA A 282 -21.21 1.97 -14.95
N THR A 283 -22.14 1.98 -14.00
CA THR A 283 -21.89 1.51 -12.63
C THR A 283 -21.60 -0.01 -12.59
N LEU A 284 -22.16 -0.78 -13.53
CA LEU A 284 -21.99 -2.24 -13.56
C LEU A 284 -20.85 -2.71 -14.47
N LEU A 285 -20.66 -2.05 -15.63
CA LEU A 285 -19.67 -2.44 -16.62
C LEU A 285 -18.28 -1.85 -16.36
N MET A 286 -18.18 -0.72 -15.65
CA MET A 286 -16.90 -0.07 -15.36
C MET A 286 -15.87 -0.99 -14.67
N PRO A 287 -16.21 -1.71 -13.59
CA PRO A 287 -15.24 -2.63 -12.97
C PRO A 287 -14.78 -3.74 -13.93
N ALA A 288 -15.67 -4.25 -14.78
CA ALA A 288 -15.34 -5.28 -15.76
C ALA A 288 -14.36 -4.74 -16.82
N VAL A 289 -14.64 -3.56 -17.39
CA VAL A 289 -13.75 -2.91 -18.38
C VAL A 289 -12.40 -2.57 -17.77
N ALA A 290 -12.38 -2.00 -16.56
CA ALA A 290 -11.14 -1.68 -15.86
C ALA A 290 -10.30 -2.95 -15.60
N SER A 291 -10.93 -4.03 -15.14
CA SER A 291 -10.25 -5.31 -14.95
C SER A 291 -9.69 -5.88 -16.26
N GLY A 292 -10.38 -5.66 -17.39
CA GLY A 292 -9.92 -6.04 -18.72
C GLY A 292 -8.67 -5.28 -19.17
N PHE A 293 -8.59 -3.96 -18.92
CA PHE A 293 -7.39 -3.17 -19.20
C PHE A 293 -6.20 -3.61 -18.34
N ILE A 294 -6.42 -3.86 -17.05
CA ILE A 294 -5.37 -4.36 -16.14
C ILE A 294 -4.87 -5.74 -16.60
N CYS A 295 -5.79 -6.64 -16.95
CA CYS A 295 -5.45 -7.96 -17.48
C CYS A 295 -4.71 -7.87 -18.82
N GLY A 296 -5.12 -6.96 -19.70
CA GLY A 296 -4.48 -6.73 -20.99
C GLY A 296 -3.01 -6.29 -20.87
N ASP A 297 -2.73 -5.37 -19.94
CA ASP A 297 -1.36 -4.95 -19.63
C ASP A 297 -0.54 -6.13 -19.07
N GLY A 298 -1.14 -6.93 -18.18
CA GLY A 298 -0.54 -8.16 -17.66
C GLY A 298 -0.20 -9.19 -18.75
N ILE A 299 -1.09 -9.38 -19.72
CA ILE A 299 -0.86 -10.30 -20.85
C ILE A 299 0.31 -9.80 -21.72
N TRP A 300 0.47 -8.50 -21.90
CA TRP A 300 1.56 -7.92 -22.69
C TRP A 300 2.96 -8.13 -22.07
N MET A 301 3.04 -8.28 -20.74
CA MET A 301 4.30 -8.63 -20.08
C MET A 301 4.87 -9.97 -20.56
N PHE A 302 4.04 -10.95 -20.93
CA PHE A 302 4.51 -12.25 -21.38
C PHE A 302 5.25 -12.21 -22.74
N PRO A 303 4.68 -11.66 -23.83
CA PRO A 303 5.40 -11.44 -25.08
C PRO A 303 6.64 -10.56 -24.90
N SER A 304 6.56 -9.50 -24.10
CA SER A 304 7.73 -8.64 -23.86
C SER A 304 8.89 -9.38 -23.19
N SER A 305 8.57 -10.26 -22.23
CA SER A 305 9.55 -11.12 -21.56
C SER A 305 10.13 -12.15 -22.53
N LEU A 306 9.32 -12.73 -23.42
CA LEU A 306 9.78 -13.67 -24.45
C LEU A 306 10.70 -12.99 -25.48
N LEU A 307 10.34 -11.78 -25.92
CA LEU A 307 11.17 -10.95 -26.80
C LEU A 307 12.50 -10.57 -26.15
N SER A 308 12.47 -10.22 -24.85
CA SER A 308 13.68 -9.95 -24.07
C SER A 308 14.55 -11.21 -23.92
N LEU A 309 13.95 -12.39 -23.73
CA LEU A 309 14.67 -13.66 -23.64
C LEU A 309 15.29 -14.06 -24.98
N ALA A 310 14.59 -13.80 -26.08
CA ALA A 310 15.05 -14.00 -27.45
C ALA A 310 16.11 -12.96 -27.88
N LYS A 311 16.51 -12.03 -27.00
CA LYS A 311 17.46 -10.94 -27.27
C LYS A 311 17.10 -10.13 -28.51
N VAL A 312 15.80 -10.00 -28.80
CA VAL A 312 15.33 -9.16 -29.90
C VAL A 312 15.56 -7.72 -29.49
N ASN A 313 16.47 -7.05 -30.21
CA ASN A 313 16.73 -5.65 -29.96
C ASN A 313 15.46 -4.85 -30.29
N PRO A 314 15.04 -3.93 -29.41
CA PRO A 314 13.90 -3.07 -29.71
C PRO A 314 14.18 -2.30 -31.01
N PRO A 315 13.23 -2.28 -31.96
CA PRO A 315 13.45 -1.62 -33.27
C PRO A 315 13.69 -0.11 -33.12
N ILE A 316 13.31 0.48 -31.98
CA ILE A 316 13.52 1.89 -31.66
C ILE A 316 14.02 1.97 -30.21
N CYS A 317 15.23 2.49 -30.02
CA CYS A 317 15.80 2.78 -28.71
C CYS A 317 15.70 4.30 -28.48
N MET A 318 14.63 4.77 -27.83
CA MET A 318 14.52 6.19 -27.45
C MET A 318 15.31 6.42 -26.16
N LYS A 319 16.43 7.16 -26.29
CA LYS A 319 17.21 7.66 -25.16
C LYS A 319 16.90 9.13 -24.97
N PHE A 320 16.16 9.47 -23.93
CA PHE A 320 15.94 10.86 -23.53
C PHE A 320 17.20 11.35 -22.80
N THR A 321 18.09 12.03 -23.50
CA THR A 321 19.19 12.77 -22.89
C THR A 321 18.67 14.07 -22.28
N PRO A 322 19.13 14.47 -21.08
CA PRO A 322 18.83 15.79 -20.54
C PRO A 322 19.26 16.85 -21.55
N GLY A 323 18.39 17.81 -21.86
CA GLY A 323 18.75 18.96 -22.69
C GLY A 323 19.88 19.74 -22.02
N SER A 324 20.94 20.01 -22.78
CA SER A 324 22.07 20.86 -22.40
C SER A 324 21.64 22.26 -21.99
#